data_AF-Q2GNS4-F1
#
_entry.id   AF-Q2GNS4-F1
#
_cell.length_a   1.000
_cell.length_b   1.000
_cell.length_c   1.000
_cell.angle_alpha   90.00
_cell.angle_beta   90.00
_cell.angle_gamma   90.00
#
_symmetry.space_group_name_H-M   'P 1'
#
loop_
_entity.id
_entity.type
_entity.pdbx_description
1 polymer ?
#
loop_
_entity_poly.entity_id
_entity_poly.type
_entity_poly.pdbx_seq_one_letter_code
_entity_poly.pdbx_strand_id
1 'polypeptide(L)'
;MALFPRNDALRTNPPAGDQQLSTNGSNWLFAVTAIFGFSLLGYFALKFRAKNGERFFHYLFIIANFTGLIAYYAMASDLAWDPVRNSISSYAAARSAKSSGQVTSSG
;
A
#
# COMPACT_ATOMS: atom_id res chain seq x y z
N MET A 1 13.98 3.29 -27.30
CA MET A 1 13.00 2.32 -26.79
C MET A 1 12.23 3.00 -25.67
N ALA A 2 10.95 3.33 -25.86
CA ALA A 2 10.15 3.97 -24.82
C ALA A 2 9.68 2.90 -23.81
N LEU A 3 9.94 3.12 -22.51
CA LEU A 3 9.38 2.30 -21.44
C LEU A 3 7.98 2.84 -21.14
N PHE A 4 6.95 2.11 -21.55
CA PHE A 4 5.58 2.44 -21.18
C PHE A 4 5.31 2.02 -19.73
N PRO A 5 4.63 2.86 -18.93
CA PRO A 5 4.12 2.46 -17.63
C PRO A 5 3.24 1.21 -17.79
N ARG A 6 3.49 0.17 -17.00
CA ARG A 6 2.66 -1.05 -16.96
C ARG A 6 1.80 -1.16 -15.69
N ASN A 7 2.01 -0.28 -14.74
CA ASN A 7 1.29 -0.27 -13.47
C ASN A 7 0.31 0.89 -13.43
N ASP A 8 -0.96 0.55 -13.47
CA ASP A 8 -2.08 1.48 -13.42
C ASP A 8 -2.80 1.45 -12.05
N ALA A 9 -2.25 0.77 -11.04
CA ALA A 9 -2.95 0.51 -9.79
C ALA A 9 -3.38 1.78 -9.05
N LEU A 10 -2.50 2.80 -9.00
CA LEU A 10 -2.79 4.09 -8.38
C LEU A 10 -3.77 4.94 -9.18
N ARG A 11 -4.00 4.59 -10.45
CA ARG A 11 -5.03 5.22 -11.29
C ARG A 11 -6.38 4.54 -11.09
N THR A 12 -6.38 3.21 -10.90
CA THR A 12 -7.60 2.44 -10.63
C THR A 12 -8.11 2.63 -9.22
N ASN A 13 -7.21 2.81 -8.26
CA ASN A 13 -7.51 3.07 -6.86
C ASN A 13 -6.76 4.34 -6.45
N PRO A 14 -7.37 5.52 -6.69
CA PRO A 14 -6.72 6.79 -6.39
C PRO A 14 -6.65 7.03 -4.87
N PRO A 15 -5.56 7.62 -4.36
CA PRO A 15 -5.44 7.98 -2.95
C PRO A 15 -6.43 9.08 -2.61
N ALA A 16 -7.11 9.00 -1.47
CA ALA A 16 -7.94 10.13 -1.00
C ALA A 16 -7.38 10.92 0.18
N GLY A 17 -6.11 10.67 0.57
CA GLY A 17 -5.34 11.56 1.44
C GLY A 17 -4.35 12.44 0.68
N ASP A 18 -3.75 13.40 1.38
CA ASP A 18 -2.69 14.28 0.83
C ASP A 18 -1.37 13.52 0.54
N GLN A 19 -1.16 12.39 1.22
CA GLN A 19 0.00 11.53 1.00
C GLN A 19 -0.30 10.55 -0.13
N GLN A 20 0.53 10.55 -1.16
CA GLN A 20 0.38 9.71 -2.34
C GLN A 20 1.56 8.76 -2.48
N LEU A 21 1.26 7.48 -2.72
CA LEU A 21 2.28 6.50 -3.08
C LEU A 21 2.82 6.83 -4.47
N SER A 22 4.14 6.73 -4.68
CA SER A 22 4.70 6.91 -6.01
C SER A 22 4.49 5.67 -6.88
N THR A 23 4.34 5.83 -8.20
CA THR A 23 4.22 4.69 -9.14
C THR A 23 5.41 3.72 -9.03
N ASN A 24 6.62 4.24 -8.82
CA ASN A 24 7.81 3.42 -8.61
C ASN A 24 7.75 2.66 -7.28
N GLY A 25 7.23 3.28 -6.22
CA GLY A 25 6.98 2.62 -4.94
C GLY A 25 5.96 1.49 -5.07
N SER A 26 4.86 1.73 -5.78
CA SER A 26 3.86 0.70 -6.10
C SER A 26 4.46 -0.45 -6.93
N ASN A 27 5.29 -0.17 -7.94
CA ASN A 27 6.01 -1.21 -8.70
C ASN A 27 6.86 -2.10 -7.80
N TRP A 28 7.60 -1.50 -6.87
CA TRP A 28 8.41 -2.24 -5.91
C TRP A 28 7.55 -3.13 -5.00
N LEU A 29 6.44 -2.61 -4.48
CA LEU A 29 5.53 -3.39 -3.64
C LEU A 29 4.87 -4.55 -4.42
N PHE A 30 4.57 -4.37 -5.72
CA PHE A 30 4.15 -5.48 -6.58
C PHE A 30 5.26 -6.52 -6.78
N ALA A 31 6.53 -6.11 -6.88
CA ALA A 31 7.64 -7.05 -6.93
C ALA A 31 7.72 -7.89 -5.64
N VAL A 32 7.57 -7.26 -4.47
CA VAL A 32 7.52 -7.96 -3.18
C VAL A 32 6.31 -8.90 -3.09
N THR A 33 5.14 -8.45 -3.57
CA THR A 33 3.92 -9.28 -3.69
C THR A 33 4.20 -10.54 -4.52
N ALA A 34 4.89 -10.39 -5.66
CA ALA A 34 5.25 -11.51 -6.52
C ALA A 34 6.24 -12.48 -5.83
N ILE A 35 7.19 -11.98 -5.02
CA ILE A 35 8.10 -12.82 -4.24
C ILE A 35 7.32 -13.66 -3.22
N PHE A 36 6.38 -13.07 -2.49
CA PHE A 36 5.50 -13.79 -1.58
C PHE A 36 4.64 -14.82 -2.31
N GLY A 37 4.06 -14.46 -3.45
CA GLY A 37 3.25 -15.37 -4.27
C GLY A 37 4.05 -16.55 -4.84
N PHE A 38 5.26 -16.28 -5.33
CA PHE A 38 6.17 -17.32 -5.82
C PHE A 38 6.59 -18.27 -4.69
N SER A 39 6.97 -17.71 -3.54
CA SER A 39 7.37 -18.48 -2.35
C SER A 39 6.21 -19.32 -1.83
N LEU A 40 5.00 -18.75 -1.78
CA LEU A 40 3.76 -19.44 -1.43
C LEU A 40 3.54 -20.68 -2.33
N LEU A 41 3.63 -20.50 -3.65
CA LEU A 41 3.50 -21.61 -4.60
C LEU A 41 4.60 -22.66 -4.42
N GLY A 42 5.83 -22.22 -4.14
CA GLY A 42 6.96 -23.10 -3.83
C GLY A 42 6.69 -23.99 -2.61
N TYR A 43 6.33 -23.41 -1.47
CA TYR A 43 6.00 -24.17 -0.26
C TYR A 43 4.74 -25.04 -0.44
N PHE A 44 3.75 -24.54 -1.19
CA PHE A 44 2.55 -25.31 -1.50
C PHE A 44 2.87 -26.55 -2.34
N ALA A 45 3.76 -26.44 -3.32
CA ALA A 45 4.23 -27.58 -4.11
C ALA A 45 5.08 -28.55 -3.26
N LEU A 46 6.00 -28.04 -2.43
CA LEU A 46 6.86 -28.85 -1.57
C LEU A 46 6.07 -29.66 -0.53
N LYS A 47 4.94 -29.14 -0.07
CA LYS A 47 4.02 -29.84 0.84
C LYS A 47 3.58 -31.23 0.34
N PHE A 48 3.46 -31.44 -0.98
CA PHE A 48 3.12 -32.75 -1.53
C PHE A 48 4.23 -33.80 -1.38
N ARG A 49 5.49 -33.37 -1.27
CA ARG A 49 6.66 -34.24 -1.04
C ARG A 49 6.99 -34.41 0.44
N ALA A 50 6.43 -33.59 1.32
CA ALA A 50 6.74 -33.59 2.74
C ALA A 50 6.20 -34.83 3.47
N LYS A 51 7.06 -35.49 4.25
CA LYS A 51 6.68 -36.55 5.19
C LYS A 51 5.83 -36.00 6.32
N ASN A 52 4.98 -36.83 6.92
CA ASN A 52 3.93 -36.40 7.87
C ASN A 52 4.43 -35.52 9.05
N GLY A 53 5.68 -35.69 9.50
CA GLY A 53 6.27 -34.88 10.58
C GLY A 53 6.83 -33.50 10.17
N GLU A 54 7.12 -33.27 8.89
CA GLU A 54 7.78 -32.03 8.41
C GLU A 54 6.79 -31.00 7.85
N ARG A 55 5.50 -31.37 7.78
CA ARG A 55 4.44 -30.55 7.17
C ARG A 55 4.10 -29.30 7.97
N PHE A 56 4.37 -29.29 9.28
CA PHE A 56 4.06 -28.16 10.14
C PHE A 56 4.76 -26.87 9.68
N PHE A 57 6.05 -26.95 9.36
CA PHE A 57 6.81 -25.80 8.83
C PHE A 57 6.27 -25.33 7.48
N HIS A 58 5.89 -26.26 6.60
CA HIS A 58 5.28 -25.91 5.32
C HIS A 58 3.99 -25.12 5.52
N TYR A 59 3.11 -25.55 6.44
CA TYR A 59 1.88 -24.83 6.74
C TYR A 59 2.12 -23.45 7.34
N LEU A 60 3.07 -23.31 8.27
CA LEU A 60 3.46 -22.01 8.83
C LEU A 60 3.93 -21.05 7.74
N PHE A 61 4.83 -21.51 6.86
CA PHE A 61 5.32 -20.70 5.75
C PHE A 61 4.22 -20.39 4.74
N ILE A 62 3.32 -21.33 4.43
CA ILE A 62 2.18 -21.09 3.54
C ILE A 62 1.29 -19.98 4.11
N ILE A 63 0.89 -20.08 5.38
CA ILE A 63 0.01 -19.08 6.01
C ILE A 63 0.72 -17.72 6.08
N ALA A 64 1.99 -17.68 6.50
CA ALA A 64 2.76 -16.44 6.58
C ALA A 64 2.94 -15.77 5.20
N ASN A 65 3.29 -16.55 4.17
CA ASN A 65 3.44 -16.01 2.82
C ASN A 65 2.11 -15.57 2.22
N PHE A 66 1.00 -16.24 2.55
CA PHE A 66 -0.32 -15.84 2.09
C PHE A 66 -0.76 -14.51 2.72
N THR A 67 -0.53 -14.33 4.03
CA THR A 67 -0.75 -13.03 4.70
C THR A 67 0.12 -11.95 4.08
N GLY A 68 1.40 -12.22 3.84
CA GLY A 68 2.32 -11.29 3.19
C GLY A 68 1.88 -10.91 1.78
N LEU A 69 1.42 -11.88 0.99
CA LEU A 69 0.88 -11.68 -0.36
C LEU A 69 -0.29 -10.68 -0.34
N ILE A 70 -1.28 -10.89 0.54
CA ILE A 70 -2.46 -10.02 0.63
C ILE A 70 -2.08 -8.62 1.12
N ALA A 71 -1.25 -8.53 2.16
CA ALA A 71 -0.86 -7.26 2.75
C ALA A 71 -0.08 -6.38 1.75
N TYR A 72 0.93 -6.95 1.08
CA TYR A 72 1.71 -6.22 0.07
C TYR A 72 0.90 -5.90 -1.18
N TYR A 73 -0.01 -6.78 -1.60
CA TYR A 73 -0.92 -6.47 -2.70
C TYR A 73 -1.83 -5.28 -2.39
N ALA A 74 -2.41 -5.24 -1.19
CA ALA A 74 -3.27 -4.15 -0.74
C ALA A 74 -2.51 -2.83 -0.67
N MET A 75 -1.29 -2.83 -0.12
CA MET A 75 -0.44 -1.63 -0.10
C MET A 75 0.02 -1.19 -1.49
N ALA A 76 0.43 -2.12 -2.36
CA ALA A 76 0.85 -1.81 -3.73
C ALA A 76 -0.27 -1.18 -4.56
N SER A 77 -1.50 -1.63 -4.31
CA SER A 77 -2.71 -1.19 -5.01
C SER A 77 -3.38 0.00 -4.33
N ASP A 78 -2.79 0.55 -3.26
CA ASP A 78 -3.30 1.68 -2.49
C ASP A 78 -4.67 1.41 -1.82
N LEU A 79 -5.04 0.16 -1.52
CA LEU A 79 -6.29 -0.15 -0.81
C LEU A 79 -6.19 0.06 0.71
N ALA A 80 -4.98 0.27 1.23
CA ALA A 80 -4.69 0.27 2.66
C ALA A 80 -4.54 1.69 3.24
N TRP A 81 -5.51 2.58 3.01
CA TRP A 81 -5.53 3.93 3.61
C TRP A 81 -6.87 4.26 4.28
N ASP A 82 -6.78 5.14 5.28
CA ASP A 82 -7.90 5.79 5.97
C ASP A 82 -7.50 7.27 6.13
N PRO A 83 -8.29 8.24 5.63
CA PRO A 83 -7.89 9.64 5.63
C PRO A 83 -7.99 10.22 7.05
N VAL A 84 -6.84 10.43 7.69
CA VAL A 84 -6.78 11.13 8.99
C VAL A 84 -6.75 12.63 8.75
N ARG A 85 -7.80 13.35 9.19
CA ARG A 85 -7.84 14.81 9.13
C ARG A 85 -6.73 15.41 10.00
N ASN A 86 -5.87 16.24 9.41
CA ASN A 86 -4.91 17.02 10.19
C ASN A 86 -5.60 18.27 10.75
N SER A 87 -5.98 18.21 12.02
CA SER A 87 -6.66 19.32 12.70
C SER A 87 -5.76 20.56 12.81
N ILE A 88 -4.45 20.40 13.03
CA ILE A 88 -3.51 21.52 13.17
C ILE A 88 -3.39 22.30 11.86
N SER A 89 -3.23 21.61 10.73
CA SER A 89 -3.15 22.27 9.41
C SER A 89 -4.46 22.98 9.06
N SER A 90 -5.60 22.37 9.38
CA SER A 90 -6.92 23.00 9.16
C SER A 90 -7.17 24.19 10.08
N TYR A 91 -6.74 24.13 11.35
CA TYR A 91 -6.77 25.29 12.26
C TYR A 91 -5.83 26.42 11.80
N ALA A 92 -4.63 26.10 11.33
CA ALA A 92 -3.68 27.08 10.82
C ALA A 92 -4.21 27.79 9.55
N ALA A 93 -4.79 27.04 8.61
CA ALA A 93 -5.43 27.59 7.41
C ALA A 93 -6.63 28.49 7.76
N ALA A 94 -7.49 28.05 8.67
CA ALA A 94 -8.63 28.84 9.14
C ALA A 94 -8.20 30.15 9.84
N ARG A 95 -7.12 30.10 10.63
CA ARG A 95 -6.54 31.28 11.28
C ARG A 95 -5.99 32.28 10.27
N SER A 96 -5.27 31.79 9.25
CA SER A 96 -4.69 32.63 8.19
C SER A 96 -5.77 33.33 7.35
N ALA A 97 -6.87 32.62 7.03
CA ALA A 97 -8.03 33.20 6.35
C ALA A 97 -8.71 34.29 7.20
N LYS A 98 -8.86 34.08 8.51
CA LYS A 98 -9.45 35.06 9.43
C LYS A 98 -8.59 36.32 9.58
N SER A 99 -7.26 36.19 9.65
CA SER A 99 -6.38 37.37 9.68
C SER A 99 -6.41 38.16 8.37
N SER A 100 -6.54 37.49 7.22
CA SER A 100 -6.63 38.18 5.92
C SER A 100 -7.94 38.95 5.75
N GLY A 101 -9.06 38.45 6.32
CA GLY A 101 -10.35 39.15 6.29
C GLY A 101 -10.47 40.34 7.26
N GLN A 102 -9.64 40.43 8.30
CA GLN A 102 -9.61 41.60 9.19
C GLN A 102 -8.81 42.78 8.60
N VAL A 103 -7.88 42.53 7.69
CA VAL A 103 -7.07 43.58 7.05
C VAL A 103 -7.91 44.39 6.03
N THR A 104 -8.97 43.82 5.47
CA THR A 104 -9.81 44.47 4.44
C THR A 104 -10.98 45.27 5.01
N SER A 105 -11.26 45.21 6.32
CA SER A 105 -12.39 45.92 6.96
C SER A 105 -12.00 47.21 7.69
N SER A 106 -10.79 47.73 7.47
CA SER A 106 -10.25 48.91 8.18
C SER A 106 -10.08 50.14 7.27
N GLY A 107 -10.80 50.21 6.15
CA GLY A 107 -10.80 51.33 5.20
C GLY A 107 -12.11 52.09 5.22
#